data_AF-A0A9X1TA10-F1
#
_entry.id   AF-A0A9X1TA10-F1
#
_cell.length_a   1.000
_cell.length_b   1.000
_cell.length_c   1.000
_cell.angle_alpha   90.00
_cell.angle_beta   90.00
_cell.angle_gamma   90.00
#
_symmetry.space_group_name_H-M   'P 1'
#
loop_
_entity.id
_entity.type
_entity.pdbx_description
1 polymer ?
#
loop_
_entity_poly.entity_id
_entity_poly.type
_entity_poly.pdbx_seq_one_letter_code
_entity_poly.pdbx_strand_id
1 'polypeptide(L)'
;MRDYYNVKINLPGGIASPGYLKDILTAAWNANVRKVRFGSRQQLLLSVFYEDMRFLEKDLKKSGIFYEMNTDRQPNIVSSYCGEEVFRTGQWLNANEYHSVLDTFDYDPALKINISDSNQSFTPFFTGNLNFISSPEPHFWYLYVRNKQTNTVYKWNDLVYTNEIGRLAKVIEDCMLSGDCYGEESLYKAVQKTIRYVSQPALQDLELPSFTLPYYEGFNRYESRTWLGLYRRDEQFPIEFLLDVCALCLKTRIGEICITPWKSLVIKGIEDQYRVDWSNILGKHNINVRHAANELAWQTEDHNEDGASLKNDLIHYFDKHDMRTFGLCFGIQTKAKSEVFGSVLIKKRPLLQMGELTMFHVYDIYYTENFNPNSRTQLLFEKGLYKIHVAAQLEKLCRRFNNQRSRENFKVASQEAEEPKMAIKIIDLIYQCPDCLTVYDPEYGDATQNIAPGTTFDDLPETYCCALCDAGKAVMIATELNKPALSES
;
A
#
# COMPACT_ATOMS: atom_id res chain seq x y z
N MET A 1 2.89 28.01 -30.77
CA MET A 1 3.82 26.86 -30.71
C MET A 1 3.96 26.47 -29.26
N ARG A 2 4.05 25.17 -28.94
CA ARG A 2 4.39 24.77 -27.56
C ARG A 2 5.90 24.89 -27.41
N ASP A 3 6.35 25.61 -26.39
CA ASP A 3 7.79 25.77 -26.13
C ASP A 3 8.43 24.45 -25.67
N TYR A 4 7.62 23.54 -25.11
CA TYR A 4 8.07 22.25 -24.57
C TYR A 4 7.16 21.09 -25.00
N TYR A 5 7.79 19.92 -25.15
CA TYR A 5 7.16 18.61 -25.23
C TYR A 5 7.19 17.93 -23.86
N ASN A 6 6.08 17.31 -23.46
CA ASN A 6 6.08 16.38 -22.33
C ASN A 6 6.34 14.99 -22.87
N VAL A 7 7.46 14.38 -22.46
CA VAL A 7 7.83 13.02 -22.82
C VAL A 7 7.58 12.12 -21.61
N LYS A 8 6.88 11.01 -21.84
CA LYS A 8 6.57 10.00 -20.85
C LYS A 8 7.25 8.70 -21.24
N ILE A 9 7.91 8.06 -20.28
CA ILE A 9 8.46 6.71 -20.42
C ILE A 9 7.86 5.85 -19.31
N ASN A 10 7.18 4.78 -19.70
CA ASN A 10 6.59 3.82 -18.77
C ASN A 10 7.68 2.96 -18.12
N LEU A 11 7.49 2.66 -16.84
CA LEU A 11 8.35 1.80 -16.04
C LEU A 11 7.41 0.79 -15.37
N PRO A 12 7.06 -0.34 -16.03
CA PRO A 12 6.03 -1.24 -15.55
C PRO A 12 6.26 -1.68 -14.10
N GLY A 13 5.20 -1.60 -13.29
CA GLY A 13 5.26 -1.86 -11.85
C GLY A 13 6.01 -0.81 -11.03
N GLY A 14 6.49 0.26 -11.66
CA GLY A 14 7.41 1.22 -11.06
C GLY A 14 8.82 0.69 -10.90
N ILE A 15 9.22 -0.29 -11.71
CA ILE A 15 10.53 -0.94 -11.62
C ILE A 15 11.42 -0.44 -12.76
N ALA A 16 12.61 0.05 -12.42
CA ALA A 16 13.62 0.39 -13.41
C ALA A 16 14.96 -0.28 -13.05
N SER A 17 15.56 -0.99 -14.00
CA SER A 17 16.95 -1.41 -13.83
C SER A 17 17.86 -0.17 -13.90
N PRO A 18 18.94 -0.09 -13.10
CA PRO A 18 19.85 1.05 -13.14
C PRO A 18 20.48 1.27 -14.51
N GLY A 19 20.73 0.21 -15.28
CA GLY A 19 21.24 0.31 -16.65
C GLY A 19 20.26 0.99 -17.58
N TYR A 20 19.00 0.50 -17.61
CA TYR A 20 17.95 1.06 -18.45
C TYR A 20 17.65 2.53 -18.09
N LEU A 21 17.54 2.84 -16.80
CA LEU A 21 17.32 4.22 -16.35
C LEU A 21 18.52 5.12 -16.70
N LYS A 22 19.74 4.64 -16.55
CA LYS A 22 20.96 5.38 -16.94
C LYS A 22 20.97 5.71 -18.44
N ASP A 23 20.55 4.79 -19.30
CA ASP A 23 20.50 5.02 -20.75
C ASP A 23 19.50 6.11 -21.11
N ILE A 24 18.30 6.08 -20.52
CA ILE A 24 17.29 7.14 -20.67
C ILE A 24 17.83 8.49 -20.20
N LEU A 25 18.41 8.52 -18.99
CA LEU A 25 18.94 9.74 -18.37
C LEU A 25 20.10 10.33 -19.17
N THR A 26 20.96 9.48 -19.74
CA THR A 26 22.07 9.91 -20.60
C THR A 26 21.56 10.52 -21.90
N ALA A 27 20.57 9.89 -22.55
CA ALA A 27 19.91 10.45 -23.73
C ALA A 27 19.27 11.83 -23.43
N ALA A 28 18.56 11.92 -22.30
CA ALA A 28 17.98 13.17 -21.82
C ALA A 28 19.04 14.25 -21.55
N TRP A 29 20.14 13.88 -20.89
CA TRP A 29 21.26 14.79 -20.62
C TRP A 29 21.90 15.34 -21.90
N ASN A 30 22.12 14.48 -22.90
CA ASN A 30 22.68 14.87 -24.19
C ASN A 30 21.75 15.81 -24.96
N ALA A 31 20.44 15.69 -24.76
CA ALA A 31 19.43 16.59 -25.29
C ALA A 31 19.14 17.79 -24.36
N ASN A 32 20.12 18.24 -23.58
CA ASN A 32 20.05 19.41 -22.69
C ASN A 32 18.96 19.37 -21.59
N VAL A 33 18.31 18.22 -21.36
CA VAL A 33 17.45 18.06 -20.20
C VAL A 33 18.34 17.91 -18.97
N ARG A 34 18.00 18.62 -17.89
CA ARG A 34 18.80 18.61 -16.64
C ARG A 34 18.04 18.05 -15.44
N LYS A 35 16.71 17.98 -15.53
CA LYS A 35 15.85 17.48 -14.47
C LYS A 35 14.73 16.63 -15.05
N VAL A 36 14.33 15.62 -14.30
CA VAL A 36 13.19 14.75 -14.61
C VAL A 36 12.22 14.71 -13.43
N ARG A 37 11.02 14.19 -13.65
CA ARG A 37 10.02 13.94 -12.62
C ARG A 37 9.57 12.48 -12.68
N PHE A 38 8.99 12.01 -11.59
CA PHE A 38 8.27 10.73 -11.56
C PHE A 38 6.78 11.01 -11.37
N GLY A 39 5.95 10.31 -12.12
CA GLY A 39 4.50 10.50 -12.11
C GLY A 39 3.79 9.62 -11.09
N SER A 40 2.52 9.97 -10.84
CA SER A 40 1.65 9.23 -9.91
C SER A 40 1.33 7.78 -10.33
N ARG A 41 1.55 7.43 -11.60
CA ARG A 41 1.47 6.05 -12.12
C ARG A 41 2.84 5.39 -12.26
N GLN A 42 3.84 5.86 -11.51
CA GLN A 42 5.19 5.31 -11.46
C GLN A 42 5.98 5.38 -12.79
N GLN A 43 5.64 6.34 -13.65
CA GLN A 43 6.31 6.59 -14.92
C GLN A 43 7.37 7.68 -14.81
N LEU A 44 8.36 7.69 -15.70
CA LEU A 44 9.33 8.78 -15.83
C LEU A 44 8.77 9.87 -16.75
N LEU A 45 8.91 11.13 -16.34
CA LEU A 45 8.38 12.31 -17.03
C LEU A 45 9.49 13.31 -17.31
N LEU A 46 9.58 13.76 -18.56
CA LEU A 46 10.53 14.78 -19.01
C LEU A 46 9.78 15.95 -19.64
N SER A 47 10.28 17.16 -19.42
CA SER A 47 9.87 18.36 -20.15
C SER A 47 11.05 18.78 -21.03
N VAL A 48 10.86 18.72 -22.35
CA VAL A 48 11.94 18.83 -23.34
C VAL A 48 11.67 20.02 -24.24
N PHE A 49 12.65 20.90 -24.38
CA PHE A 49 12.51 22.07 -25.25
C PHE A 49 12.38 21.63 -26.71
N TYR A 50 11.59 22.35 -27.51
CA TYR A 50 11.25 21.87 -28.86
C TYR A 50 12.46 21.66 -29.78
N GLU A 51 13.52 22.46 -29.64
CA GLU A 51 14.75 22.34 -30.44
C GLU A 51 15.57 21.10 -30.09
N ASP A 52 15.47 20.66 -28.83
CA ASP A 52 16.23 19.52 -28.31
C ASP A 52 15.53 18.18 -28.56
N MET A 53 14.21 18.18 -28.77
CA MET A 53 13.39 16.97 -28.86
C MET A 53 13.89 15.98 -29.91
N ARG A 54 14.36 16.46 -31.07
CA ARG A 54 14.90 15.61 -32.15
C ARG A 54 16.14 14.80 -31.73
N PHE A 55 16.96 15.35 -30.82
CA PHE A 55 18.17 14.70 -30.35
C PHE A 55 17.80 13.61 -29.34
N LEU A 56 16.90 13.92 -28.42
CA LEU A 56 16.36 12.94 -27.47
C LEU A 56 15.71 11.77 -28.21
N GLU A 57 14.81 12.06 -29.15
CA GLU A 57 14.10 11.05 -29.93
C GLU A 57 15.06 10.12 -30.68
N LYS A 58 16.11 10.67 -31.28
CA LYS A 58 17.14 9.88 -31.97
C LYS A 58 17.82 8.89 -31.02
N ASP A 59 18.23 9.35 -29.84
CA ASP A 59 18.96 8.53 -28.87
C ASP A 59 18.04 7.47 -28.23
N LEU A 60 16.80 7.83 -27.87
CA LEU A 60 15.82 6.87 -27.34
C LEU A 60 15.51 5.76 -28.35
N LYS A 61 15.27 6.11 -29.63
CA LYS A 61 15.02 5.13 -30.70
C LYS A 61 16.23 4.22 -30.93
N LYS A 62 17.45 4.77 -30.90
CA LYS A 62 18.68 3.98 -31.04
C LYS A 62 18.82 2.93 -29.93
N SER A 63 18.39 3.26 -28.71
CA SER A 63 18.42 2.36 -27.56
C SER A 63 17.17 1.48 -27.44
N GLY A 64 16.23 1.53 -28.41
CA GLY A 64 14.99 0.75 -28.36
C GLY A 64 14.04 1.16 -27.22
N ILE A 65 14.19 2.37 -26.68
CA ILE A 65 13.37 2.87 -25.57
C ILE A 65 12.06 3.41 -26.12
N PHE A 66 10.95 2.84 -25.66
CA PHE A 66 9.62 3.33 -25.97
C PHE A 66 9.28 4.59 -25.17
N TYR A 67 8.59 5.55 -25.80
CA TYR A 67 8.14 6.78 -25.16
C TYR A 67 6.86 7.32 -25.81
N GLU A 68 6.08 8.08 -25.05
CA GLU A 68 4.97 8.88 -25.54
C GLU A 68 5.30 10.38 -25.47
N MET A 69 4.81 11.13 -26.45
CA MET A 69 5.03 12.58 -26.55
C MET A 69 3.70 13.31 -26.54
N ASN A 70 3.47 14.13 -25.51
CA ASN A 70 2.23 14.90 -25.29
C ASN A 70 0.94 14.07 -25.21
N THR A 71 1.04 12.75 -25.04
CA THR A 71 -0.08 11.81 -24.93
C THR A 71 0.09 10.90 -23.73
N ASP A 72 -1.03 10.29 -23.32
CA ASP A 72 -1.10 9.27 -22.28
C ASP A 72 -2.01 8.15 -22.76
N ARG A 73 -1.74 7.62 -23.96
CA ARG A 73 -2.56 6.57 -24.60
C ARG A 73 -2.31 5.21 -23.98
N GLN A 74 -1.08 4.96 -23.55
CA GLN A 74 -0.65 3.71 -22.93
C GLN A 74 -0.23 3.99 -21.48
N PRO A 75 -1.17 4.00 -20.53
CA PRO A 75 -0.84 4.25 -19.13
C PRO A 75 0.12 3.18 -18.59
N ASN A 76 1.05 3.59 -17.74
CA ASN A 76 1.94 2.64 -17.06
C ASN A 76 1.16 1.66 -16.17
N ILE A 77 1.67 0.44 -16.00
CA ILE A 77 1.18 -0.51 -15.00
C ILE A 77 1.70 -0.07 -13.63
N VAL A 78 0.80 0.12 -12.66
CA VAL A 78 1.16 0.49 -11.29
C VAL A 78 1.26 -0.76 -10.43
N SER A 79 2.25 -0.85 -9.55
CA SER A 79 2.33 -1.93 -8.57
C SER A 79 2.70 -1.50 -7.16
N SER A 80 2.37 -2.34 -6.17
CA SER A 80 2.86 -2.19 -4.80
C SER A 80 4.27 -2.75 -4.55
N TYR A 81 4.99 -3.18 -5.59
CA TYR A 81 6.35 -3.73 -5.47
C TYR A 81 7.33 -2.78 -4.76
N CYS A 82 7.16 -1.47 -4.92
CA CYS A 82 7.97 -0.46 -4.23
C CYS A 82 7.89 -0.53 -2.68
N GLY A 83 6.84 -1.14 -2.14
CA GLY A 83 6.67 -1.37 -0.69
C GLY A 83 6.95 -2.80 -0.24
N GLU A 84 7.21 -3.72 -1.19
CA GLU A 84 7.53 -5.12 -0.91
C GLU A 84 8.85 -5.23 -0.14
N GLU A 85 8.92 -6.14 0.85
CA GLU A 85 9.93 -6.28 1.92
C GLU A 85 10.08 -5.07 2.88
N VAL A 86 9.77 -3.87 2.40
CA VAL A 86 9.99 -2.59 3.08
C VAL A 86 8.94 -2.34 4.15
N PHE A 87 7.65 -2.62 3.86
CA PHE A 87 6.54 -2.30 4.77
C PHE A 87 5.87 -3.52 5.41
N ARG A 88 6.49 -4.71 5.30
CA ARG A 88 5.96 -6.03 5.74
C ARG A 88 4.50 -6.22 5.33
N THR A 89 4.24 -6.77 4.15
CA THR A 89 2.85 -7.05 3.74
C THR A 89 2.74 -8.41 3.04
N GLY A 90 1.74 -9.21 3.45
CA GLY A 90 1.15 -10.33 2.69
C GLY A 90 1.74 -11.74 2.81
N GLN A 91 0.86 -12.77 2.88
CA GLN A 91 1.13 -14.18 3.21
C GLN A 91 2.04 -14.96 2.22
N TRP A 92 2.11 -14.56 0.95
CA TRP A 92 2.83 -15.31 -0.11
C TRP A 92 3.40 -14.44 -1.25
N LEU A 93 2.96 -13.19 -1.38
CA LEU A 93 3.34 -12.31 -2.47
C LEU A 93 4.74 -11.73 -2.25
N ASN A 94 5.68 -12.08 -3.13
CA ASN A 94 7.09 -11.70 -3.06
C ASN A 94 7.55 -11.09 -4.40
N ALA A 95 8.77 -10.58 -4.45
CA ALA A 95 9.36 -10.03 -5.67
C ALA A 95 9.16 -10.89 -6.93
N ASN A 96 9.40 -12.20 -6.85
CA ASN A 96 9.29 -13.10 -8.01
C ASN A 96 7.86 -13.16 -8.55
N GLU A 97 6.86 -13.11 -7.69
CA GLU A 97 5.45 -13.11 -8.11
C GLU A 97 5.10 -11.81 -8.84
N TYR A 98 5.55 -10.64 -8.36
CA TYR A 98 5.37 -9.38 -9.10
C TYR A 98 6.00 -9.43 -10.48
N HIS A 99 7.23 -9.91 -10.60
CA HIS A 99 7.90 -10.07 -11.89
C HIS A 99 7.16 -11.05 -12.79
N SER A 100 6.73 -12.19 -12.26
CA SER A 100 5.96 -13.19 -13.02
C SER A 100 4.67 -12.58 -13.59
N VAL A 101 3.95 -11.77 -12.81
CA VAL A 101 2.77 -11.05 -13.30
C VAL A 101 3.15 -10.06 -14.39
N LEU A 102 4.17 -9.24 -14.18
CA LEU A 102 4.58 -8.22 -15.16
C LEU A 102 5.05 -8.85 -16.47
N ASP A 103 5.74 -9.99 -16.42
CA ASP A 103 6.21 -10.74 -17.59
C ASP A 103 5.05 -11.32 -18.43
N THR A 104 3.85 -11.46 -17.85
CA THR A 104 2.66 -11.90 -18.61
C THR A 104 2.09 -10.81 -19.53
N PHE A 105 2.51 -9.56 -19.38
CA PHE A 105 2.08 -8.45 -20.25
C PHE A 105 2.97 -8.37 -21.49
N ASP A 106 2.63 -9.18 -22.50
CA ASP A 106 3.27 -9.20 -23.82
C ASP A 106 2.82 -8.07 -24.77
N TYR A 107 2.12 -7.07 -24.24
CA TYR A 107 1.51 -5.96 -24.97
C TYR A 107 1.51 -4.70 -24.10
N ASP A 108 1.36 -3.54 -24.75
CA ASP A 108 1.25 -2.25 -24.07
C ASP A 108 -0.22 -1.91 -23.77
N PRO A 109 -0.68 -1.94 -22.50
CA PRO A 109 -2.09 -1.72 -22.18
C PRO A 109 -2.56 -0.31 -22.51
N ALA A 110 -3.76 -0.19 -23.08
CA ALA A 110 -4.48 1.07 -23.25
C ALA A 110 -5.35 1.42 -22.04
N LEU A 111 -5.67 0.42 -21.20
CA LEU A 111 -6.35 0.58 -19.92
C LEU A 111 -5.35 0.72 -18.77
N LYS A 112 -5.74 1.48 -17.75
CA LYS A 112 -4.93 1.60 -16.53
C LYS A 112 -4.96 0.28 -15.77
N ILE A 113 -3.81 -0.30 -15.48
CA ILE A 113 -3.70 -1.55 -14.71
C ILE A 113 -2.96 -1.28 -13.39
N ASN A 114 -3.45 -1.91 -12.32
CA ASN A 114 -2.84 -1.88 -10.99
C ASN A 114 -2.63 -3.34 -10.49
N ILE A 115 -1.46 -3.63 -9.90
CA ILE A 115 -1.09 -4.92 -9.28
C ILE A 115 -0.69 -4.66 -7.82
N SER A 116 -1.53 -5.03 -6.86
CA SER A 116 -1.38 -4.62 -5.46
C SER A 116 -1.46 -5.78 -4.48
N ASP A 117 -0.64 -5.73 -3.44
CA ASP A 117 -0.86 -6.52 -2.22
C ASP A 117 -2.11 -5.98 -1.49
N SER A 118 -2.92 -6.87 -0.95
CA SER A 118 -4.11 -6.54 -0.15
C SER A 118 -3.78 -5.99 1.23
N ASN A 119 -2.60 -6.30 1.77
CA ASN A 119 -2.21 -5.97 3.15
C ASN A 119 -1.43 -4.66 3.28
N GLN A 120 -1.26 -3.93 2.18
CA GLN A 120 -0.53 -2.66 2.14
C GLN A 120 -1.47 -1.48 1.89
N SER A 121 -1.07 -0.29 2.33
CA SER A 121 -1.79 0.96 2.02
C SER A 121 -0.89 2.05 1.43
N PHE A 122 0.34 1.68 1.08
CA PHE A 122 1.32 2.54 0.43
C PHE A 122 0.95 2.88 -1.02
N THR A 123 0.44 1.94 -1.80
CA THR A 123 0.02 2.17 -3.19
C THR A 123 -1.51 2.07 -3.33
N PRO A 124 -2.13 2.95 -4.13
CA PRO A 124 -3.57 2.95 -4.33
C PRO A 124 -4.09 1.65 -4.98
N PHE A 125 -5.24 1.14 -4.51
CA PHE A 125 -5.86 -0.05 -5.09
C PHE A 125 -6.64 0.27 -6.37
N PHE A 126 -7.59 1.22 -6.29
CA PHE A 126 -8.64 1.41 -7.31
C PHE A 126 -8.43 2.64 -8.20
N THR A 127 -7.19 2.92 -8.59
CA THR A 127 -6.85 3.99 -9.55
C THR A 127 -6.77 3.50 -10.99
N GLY A 128 -6.85 2.20 -11.21
CA GLY A 128 -6.87 1.54 -12.52
C GLY A 128 -8.28 1.32 -13.08
N ASN A 129 -8.33 0.89 -14.33
CA ASN A 129 -9.47 0.21 -14.93
C ASN A 129 -9.52 -1.25 -14.51
N LEU A 130 -8.36 -1.92 -14.50
CA LEU A 130 -8.20 -3.29 -14.01
C LEU A 130 -7.30 -3.24 -12.77
N ASN A 131 -7.81 -3.71 -11.64
CA ASN A 131 -7.11 -3.65 -10.37
C ASN A 131 -6.99 -5.08 -9.83
N PHE A 132 -5.82 -5.68 -10.01
CA PHE A 132 -5.49 -7.00 -9.49
C PHE A 132 -4.95 -6.84 -8.07
N ILE A 133 -5.59 -7.50 -7.11
CA ILE A 133 -5.27 -7.39 -5.68
C ILE A 133 -5.07 -8.79 -5.13
N SER A 134 -3.96 -9.06 -4.43
CA SER A 134 -3.66 -10.40 -3.92
C SER A 134 -4.80 -10.92 -3.05
N SER A 135 -5.14 -12.20 -3.21
CA SER A 135 -6.12 -12.85 -2.35
C SER A 135 -5.44 -13.64 -1.21
N PRO A 136 -6.19 -14.07 -0.17
CA PRO A 136 -5.68 -15.02 0.81
C PRO A 136 -5.23 -16.35 0.19
N GLU A 137 -5.80 -16.74 -0.95
CA GLU A 137 -5.42 -17.94 -1.67
C GLU A 137 -4.08 -17.72 -2.43
N PRO A 138 -3.04 -18.53 -2.18
CA PRO A 138 -1.74 -18.38 -2.83
C PRO A 138 -1.80 -18.39 -4.35
N HIS A 139 -1.10 -17.44 -4.98
CA HIS A 139 -1.04 -17.24 -6.44
C HIS A 139 -2.35 -16.81 -7.10
N PHE A 140 -3.41 -16.55 -6.33
CA PHE A 140 -4.70 -16.10 -6.83
C PHE A 140 -4.96 -14.65 -6.46
N TRP A 141 -5.56 -13.91 -7.40
CA TRP A 141 -5.78 -12.48 -7.31
C TRP A 141 -7.25 -12.16 -7.47
N TYR A 142 -7.77 -11.29 -6.61
CA TYR A 142 -8.99 -10.57 -6.90
C TYR A 142 -8.78 -9.68 -8.11
N LEU A 143 -9.80 -9.55 -8.96
CA LEU A 143 -9.86 -8.54 -9.99
C LEU A 143 -11.03 -7.59 -9.70
N TYR A 144 -10.73 -6.30 -9.63
CA TYR A 144 -11.74 -5.25 -9.55
C TYR A 144 -11.72 -4.41 -10.83
N VAL A 145 -12.88 -4.29 -11.46
CA VAL A 145 -13.02 -3.72 -12.80
C VAL A 145 -13.77 -2.39 -12.74
N ARG A 146 -13.23 -1.39 -13.44
CA ARG A 146 -13.80 -0.07 -13.63
C ARG A 146 -13.88 0.26 -15.10
N ASN A 147 -15.11 0.34 -15.61
CA ASN A 147 -15.38 0.67 -17.01
C ASN A 147 -14.84 2.08 -17.36
N LYS A 148 -14.47 2.26 -18.62
CA LYS A 148 -14.00 3.56 -19.12
C LYS A 148 -15.10 4.62 -18.91
N GLN A 149 -14.70 5.82 -18.47
CA GLN A 149 -15.59 6.96 -18.23
C GLN A 149 -16.58 6.79 -17.06
N THR A 150 -16.49 5.71 -16.28
CA THR A 150 -17.28 5.54 -15.06
C THR A 150 -16.38 5.61 -13.82
N ASN A 151 -17.00 5.89 -12.67
CA ASN A 151 -16.34 5.82 -11.37
C ASN A 151 -16.73 4.59 -10.56
N THR A 152 -17.62 3.75 -11.11
CA THR A 152 -18.12 2.53 -10.48
C THR A 152 -17.12 1.41 -10.69
N VAL A 153 -16.74 0.77 -9.59
CA VAL A 153 -15.86 -0.40 -9.56
C VAL A 153 -16.71 -1.58 -9.11
N TYR A 154 -16.56 -2.74 -9.76
CA TYR A 154 -17.21 -3.98 -9.36
C TYR A 154 -16.18 -5.10 -9.23
N LYS A 155 -16.51 -6.10 -8.42
CA LYS A 155 -15.68 -7.28 -8.19
C LYS A 155 -15.88 -8.26 -9.33
N TRP A 156 -14.80 -8.79 -9.90
CA TRP A 156 -14.88 -9.88 -10.86
C TRP A 156 -15.30 -11.17 -10.14
N ASN A 157 -16.10 -12.01 -10.80
CA ASN A 157 -16.66 -13.21 -10.17
C ASN A 157 -15.61 -14.26 -9.80
N ASP A 158 -14.45 -14.21 -10.47
CA ASP A 158 -13.38 -15.19 -10.31
C ASP A 158 -12.13 -14.55 -9.70
N LEU A 159 -11.46 -15.33 -8.84
CA LEU A 159 -10.04 -15.18 -8.56
C LEU A 159 -9.22 -15.65 -9.77
N VAL A 160 -8.22 -14.86 -10.13
CA VAL A 160 -7.39 -15.06 -11.32
C VAL A 160 -6.03 -15.61 -10.89
N TYR A 161 -5.60 -16.72 -11.49
CA TYR A 161 -4.26 -17.25 -11.24
C TYR A 161 -3.18 -16.32 -11.82
N THR A 162 -2.05 -16.19 -11.13
CA THR A 162 -0.94 -15.27 -11.43
C THR A 162 -0.53 -15.26 -12.91
N ASN A 163 -0.32 -16.43 -13.51
CA ASN A 163 0.14 -16.54 -14.90
C ASN A 163 -0.93 -16.21 -15.95
N GLU A 164 -2.17 -15.97 -15.54
CA GLU A 164 -3.30 -15.64 -16.43
C GLU A 164 -3.55 -14.13 -16.51
N ILE A 165 -2.94 -13.33 -15.64
CA ILE A 165 -3.28 -11.91 -15.46
C ILE A 165 -3.13 -11.12 -16.75
N GLY A 166 -1.98 -11.14 -17.41
CA GLY A 166 -1.74 -10.35 -18.63
C GLY A 166 -2.66 -10.79 -19.78
N ARG A 167 -2.84 -12.11 -19.96
CA ARG A 167 -3.70 -12.66 -21.01
C ARG A 167 -5.17 -12.30 -20.79
N LEU A 168 -5.67 -12.42 -19.56
CA LEU A 168 -7.03 -12.02 -19.20
C LEU A 168 -7.22 -10.52 -19.34
N ALA A 169 -6.27 -9.71 -18.87
CA ALA A 169 -6.31 -8.25 -18.96
C ALA A 169 -6.43 -7.78 -20.42
N LYS A 170 -5.70 -8.42 -21.35
CA LYS A 170 -5.78 -8.14 -22.79
C LYS A 170 -7.18 -8.40 -23.35
N VAL A 171 -7.77 -9.56 -23.02
CA VAL A 171 -9.12 -9.90 -23.49
C VAL A 171 -10.17 -8.96 -22.91
N ILE A 172 -10.06 -8.60 -21.62
CA ILE A 172 -10.96 -7.62 -21.01
C ILE A 172 -10.83 -6.26 -21.70
N GLU A 173 -9.59 -5.82 -21.96
CA GLU A 173 -9.31 -4.58 -22.67
C GLU A 173 -9.94 -4.56 -24.07
N ASP A 174 -9.73 -5.61 -24.85
CA ASP A 174 -10.29 -5.74 -26.20
C ASP A 174 -11.83 -5.68 -26.16
N CYS A 175 -12.47 -6.41 -25.24
CA CYS A 175 -13.92 -6.38 -25.07
C CYS A 175 -14.45 -5.00 -24.62
N MET A 176 -13.72 -4.30 -23.75
CA MET A 176 -14.09 -2.95 -23.31
C MET A 176 -13.92 -1.90 -24.42
N LEU A 177 -12.90 -2.07 -25.27
CA LEU A 177 -12.59 -1.12 -26.34
C LEU A 177 -13.38 -1.36 -27.61
N SER A 178 -13.89 -2.58 -27.86
CA SER A 178 -14.77 -2.85 -29.01
C SER A 178 -16.10 -2.06 -28.94
N GLY A 179 -16.54 -1.71 -27.73
CA GLY A 179 -17.77 -0.95 -27.49
C GLY A 179 -19.03 -1.80 -27.42
N ASP A 180 -18.92 -3.13 -27.57
CA ASP A 180 -20.07 -4.06 -27.60
C ASP A 180 -20.51 -4.53 -26.20
N CYS A 181 -19.70 -4.27 -25.17
CA CYS A 181 -19.92 -4.73 -23.80
C CYS A 181 -20.33 -3.56 -22.88
N TYR A 182 -21.63 -3.45 -22.60
CA TYR A 182 -22.16 -2.48 -21.65
C TYR A 182 -22.55 -3.15 -20.32
N GLY A 183 -21.82 -2.82 -19.26
CA GLY A 183 -22.08 -3.33 -17.92
C GLY A 183 -21.29 -4.59 -17.55
N GLU A 184 -21.33 -4.93 -16.27
CA GLU A 184 -20.56 -6.03 -15.65
C GLU A 184 -20.91 -7.40 -16.24
N GLU A 185 -22.19 -7.76 -16.28
CA GLU A 185 -22.61 -9.10 -16.71
C GLU A 185 -22.33 -9.36 -18.20
N SER A 186 -22.49 -8.34 -19.05
CA SER A 186 -22.23 -8.47 -20.48
C SER A 186 -20.73 -8.62 -20.76
N LEU A 187 -19.89 -7.83 -20.08
CA LEU A 187 -18.44 -7.94 -20.18
C LEU A 187 -17.96 -9.31 -19.70
N TYR A 188 -18.43 -9.77 -18.55
CA TYR A 188 -18.08 -11.08 -18.02
C TYR A 188 -18.42 -12.21 -19.01
N LYS A 189 -19.65 -12.20 -19.56
CA LYS A 189 -20.08 -13.17 -20.58
C LYS A 189 -19.26 -13.10 -21.86
N ALA A 190 -18.87 -11.90 -22.31
CA ALA A 190 -18.04 -11.74 -23.51
C ALA A 190 -16.63 -12.31 -23.30
N VAL A 191 -16.03 -12.05 -22.14
CA VAL A 191 -14.71 -12.58 -21.77
C VAL A 191 -14.76 -14.10 -21.67
N GLN A 192 -15.74 -14.68 -20.97
CA GLN A 192 -15.89 -16.14 -20.85
C GLN A 192 -16.10 -16.87 -22.19
N LYS A 193 -16.68 -16.20 -23.19
CA LYS A 193 -16.80 -16.74 -24.56
C LYS A 193 -15.47 -16.72 -25.32
N THR A 194 -14.60 -15.78 -24.98
CA THR A 194 -13.36 -15.52 -25.70
C THR A 194 -12.19 -16.33 -25.14
N ILE A 195 -12.13 -16.52 -23.82
CA ILE A 195 -10.99 -17.14 -23.16
C ILE A 195 -11.41 -18.11 -22.05
N ARG A 196 -10.65 -19.21 -21.93
CA ARG A 196 -10.60 -20.07 -20.74
C ARG A 196 -9.28 -19.80 -20.03
N TYR A 197 -9.32 -19.59 -18.72
CA TYR A 197 -8.16 -19.30 -17.88
C TYR A 197 -8.28 -20.05 -16.55
N VAL A 198 -7.16 -20.28 -15.88
CA VAL A 198 -7.14 -20.89 -14.54
C VAL A 198 -7.71 -19.90 -13.52
N SER A 199 -8.78 -20.31 -12.84
CA SER A 199 -9.52 -19.46 -11.92
C SER A 199 -10.21 -20.24 -10.80
N GLN A 200 -10.66 -19.53 -9.78
CA GLN A 200 -11.49 -20.04 -8.69
C GLN A 200 -12.61 -19.03 -8.36
N PRO A 201 -13.75 -19.44 -7.78
CA PRO A 201 -14.79 -18.49 -7.39
C PRO A 201 -14.32 -17.49 -6.32
N ALA A 202 -14.55 -16.19 -6.54
CA ALA A 202 -14.24 -15.14 -5.57
C ALA A 202 -15.34 -14.98 -4.50
N LEU A 203 -15.42 -15.95 -3.57
CA LEU A 203 -16.48 -16.01 -2.56
C LEU A 203 -16.37 -14.95 -1.47
N GLN A 204 -15.14 -14.54 -1.13
CA GLN A 204 -14.88 -13.53 -0.12
C GLN A 204 -14.78 -12.14 -0.75
N ASP A 205 -15.10 -11.12 0.04
CA ASP A 205 -14.88 -9.72 -0.33
C ASP A 205 -13.51 -9.26 0.17
N LEU A 206 -12.89 -8.34 -0.58
CA LEU A 206 -11.65 -7.71 -0.17
C LEU A 206 -11.88 -6.82 1.06
N GLU A 207 -11.21 -7.14 2.15
CA GLU A 207 -11.09 -6.24 3.28
C GLU A 207 -10.04 -5.16 2.99
N LEU A 208 -10.42 -3.90 3.10
CA LEU A 208 -9.50 -2.78 2.86
C LEU A 208 -8.69 -2.50 4.12
N PRO A 209 -7.35 -2.51 4.06
CA PRO A 209 -6.52 -2.18 5.21
C PRO A 209 -6.75 -0.71 5.61
N SER A 210 -6.61 -0.45 6.91
CA SER A 210 -6.58 0.93 7.41
C SER A 210 -5.41 1.67 6.78
N PHE A 211 -5.65 2.88 6.28
CA PHE A 211 -4.60 3.64 5.61
C PHE A 211 -3.55 4.12 6.60
N THR A 212 -2.31 3.77 6.30
CA THR A 212 -1.13 4.32 6.94
C THR A 212 -0.08 4.53 5.87
N LEU A 213 0.47 5.74 5.79
CA LEU A 213 1.64 5.97 4.96
C LEU A 213 2.88 5.77 5.86
N PRO A 214 3.62 4.67 5.72
CA PRO A 214 4.87 4.49 6.47
C PRO A 214 5.85 5.59 6.11
N TYR A 215 6.66 6.02 7.06
CA TYR A 215 7.75 6.95 6.77
C TYR A 215 8.81 6.23 5.94
N TYR A 216 8.89 6.56 4.67
CA TYR A 216 9.70 5.83 3.70
C TYR A 216 10.95 6.58 3.26
N GLU A 217 11.03 7.89 3.53
CA GLU A 217 12.17 8.71 3.13
C GLU A 217 13.41 8.41 3.99
N GLY A 218 14.58 8.61 3.39
CA GLY A 218 15.86 8.47 4.06
C GLY A 218 16.26 7.01 4.21
N PHE A 219 17.27 6.79 5.05
CA PHE A 219 17.80 5.46 5.31
C PHE A 219 16.99 4.79 6.41
N ASN A 220 16.42 3.64 6.09
CA ASN A 220 15.65 2.85 7.03
C ASN A 220 16.10 1.39 6.93
N ARG A 221 16.23 0.73 8.08
CA ARG A 221 16.72 -0.66 8.14
C ARG A 221 15.55 -1.62 8.10
N TYR A 222 15.76 -2.73 7.41
CA TYR A 222 14.86 -3.86 7.36
C TYR A 222 15.68 -5.14 7.25
N GLU A 223 15.36 -6.11 8.11
CA GLU A 223 16.16 -7.32 8.26
C GLU A 223 17.66 -6.99 8.49
N SER A 224 18.52 -7.37 7.54
CA SER A 224 19.97 -7.09 7.52
C SER A 224 20.38 -6.04 6.50
N ARG A 225 19.41 -5.37 5.85
CA ARG A 225 19.64 -4.42 4.76
C ARG A 225 19.04 -3.05 5.09
N THR A 226 19.36 -2.09 4.25
CA THR A 226 18.83 -0.72 4.33
C THR A 226 18.12 -0.38 3.02
N TRP A 227 17.01 0.35 3.09
CA TRP A 227 16.49 1.05 1.92
C TRP A 227 16.74 2.55 2.04
N LEU A 228 16.81 3.23 0.89
CA LEU A 228 16.90 4.68 0.78
C LEU A 228 15.68 5.21 0.03
N GLY A 229 14.81 5.95 0.71
CA GLY A 229 13.75 6.72 0.08
C GLY A 229 14.21 8.13 -0.28
N LEU A 230 13.86 8.60 -1.47
CA LEU A 230 14.22 9.92 -1.99
C LEU A 230 12.96 10.67 -2.41
N TYR A 231 12.66 11.76 -1.71
CA TYR A 231 11.56 12.65 -2.05
C TYR A 231 12.07 14.08 -2.30
N ARG A 232 11.34 14.81 -3.14
CA ARG A 232 11.66 16.17 -3.58
C ARG A 232 10.40 17.02 -3.55
N ARG A 233 10.43 18.14 -2.83
CA ARG A 233 9.29 19.09 -2.75
C ARG A 233 8.87 19.66 -4.10
N ASP A 234 9.85 19.92 -4.97
CA ASP A 234 9.62 20.40 -6.33
C ASP A 234 9.30 19.27 -7.33
N GLU A 235 9.26 18.02 -6.87
CA GLU A 235 9.06 16.80 -7.66
C GLU A 235 10.12 16.62 -8.78
N GLN A 236 11.19 17.42 -8.75
CA GLN A 236 12.23 17.43 -9.77
C GLN A 236 13.52 16.80 -9.26
N PHE A 237 14.00 15.80 -9.99
CA PHE A 237 15.26 15.13 -9.72
C PHE A 237 16.32 15.59 -10.73
N PRO A 238 17.47 16.11 -10.28
CA PRO A 238 18.59 16.39 -11.17
C PRO A 238 19.06 15.11 -11.85
N ILE A 239 19.25 15.17 -13.18
CA ILE A 239 19.70 14.00 -13.95
C ILE A 239 21.10 13.57 -13.52
N GLU A 240 22.01 14.51 -13.26
CA GLU A 240 23.36 14.22 -12.79
C GLU A 240 23.36 13.39 -11.49
N PHE A 241 22.48 13.76 -10.55
CA PHE A 241 22.28 12.99 -9.31
C PHE A 241 21.79 11.57 -9.60
N LEU A 242 20.76 11.42 -10.45
CA LEU A 242 20.24 10.10 -10.78
C LEU A 242 21.24 9.23 -11.56
N LEU A 243 22.11 9.83 -12.38
CA LEU A 243 23.20 9.11 -13.06
C LEU A 243 24.21 8.55 -12.06
N ASP A 244 24.58 9.32 -11.03
CA ASP A 244 25.44 8.84 -9.94
C ASP A 244 24.76 7.73 -9.12
N VAL A 245 23.46 7.88 -8.83
CA VAL A 245 22.64 6.83 -8.18
C VAL A 245 22.67 5.54 -9.01
N CYS A 246 22.41 5.62 -10.32
CA CYS A 246 22.45 4.46 -11.20
C CYS A 246 23.85 3.82 -11.23
N ALA A 247 24.91 4.64 -11.30
CA ALA A 247 26.28 4.14 -11.28
C ALA A 247 26.62 3.42 -9.99
N LEU A 248 26.18 3.93 -8.83
CA LEU A 248 26.38 3.26 -7.55
C LEU A 248 25.59 1.96 -7.47
N CYS A 249 24.31 1.94 -7.88
CA CYS A 249 23.53 0.71 -7.93
C CYS A 249 24.22 -0.38 -8.78
N LEU A 250 24.73 -0.03 -9.96
CA LEU A 250 25.48 -0.96 -10.81
C LEU A 250 26.75 -1.47 -10.13
N LYS A 251 27.51 -0.58 -9.48
CA LYS A 251 28.73 -0.94 -8.73
C LYS A 251 28.43 -1.89 -7.57
N THR A 252 27.33 -1.68 -6.86
CA THR A 252 26.94 -2.46 -5.67
C THR A 252 25.95 -3.58 -5.97
N ARG A 253 25.70 -3.88 -7.26
CA ARG A 253 24.79 -4.95 -7.73
C ARG A 253 23.35 -4.82 -7.23
N ILE A 254 22.88 -3.60 -6.98
CA ILE A 254 21.46 -3.34 -6.77
C ILE A 254 20.79 -3.36 -8.14
N GLY A 255 19.92 -4.33 -8.39
CA GLY A 255 19.34 -4.58 -9.70
C GLY A 255 18.23 -3.61 -10.09
N GLU A 256 17.64 -2.91 -9.11
CA GLU A 256 16.35 -2.22 -9.30
C GLU A 256 16.25 -0.93 -8.51
N ILE A 257 15.61 0.06 -9.12
CA ILE A 257 15.20 1.31 -8.51
C ILE A 257 13.68 1.38 -8.60
N CYS A 258 13.02 1.52 -7.45
CA CYS A 258 11.57 1.55 -7.38
C CYS A 258 11.05 2.99 -7.42
N ILE A 259 10.08 3.24 -8.28
CA ILE A 259 9.35 4.50 -8.37
C ILE A 259 8.05 4.31 -7.58
N THR A 260 7.72 5.25 -6.70
CA THR A 260 6.49 5.18 -5.89
C THR A 260 5.36 5.97 -6.56
N PRO A 261 4.08 5.69 -6.26
CA PRO A 261 2.95 6.52 -6.68
C PRO A 261 2.92 7.91 -6.02
N TRP A 262 3.84 8.17 -5.08
CA TRP A 262 4.02 9.44 -4.37
C TRP A 262 5.10 10.33 -5.00
N LYS A 263 5.45 10.10 -6.28
CA LYS A 263 6.42 10.88 -7.06
C LYS A 263 7.83 10.90 -6.42
N SER A 264 8.20 9.79 -5.80
CA SER A 264 9.46 9.58 -5.09
C SER A 264 10.12 8.27 -5.53
N LEU A 265 11.35 8.04 -5.06
CA LEU A 265 12.11 6.82 -5.33
C LEU A 265 12.36 6.04 -4.05
N VAL A 266 12.48 4.73 -4.17
CA VAL A 266 12.97 3.81 -3.13
C VAL A 266 14.03 2.91 -3.75
N ILE A 267 15.23 2.91 -3.15
CA ILE A 267 16.29 1.96 -3.49
C ILE A 267 16.37 0.95 -2.35
N LYS A 268 16.00 -0.30 -2.63
CA LYS A 268 16.03 -1.42 -1.66
C LYS A 268 17.40 -2.09 -1.65
N GLY A 269 17.68 -2.86 -0.61
CA GLY A 269 18.81 -3.80 -0.59
C GLY A 269 20.20 -3.18 -0.46
N ILE A 270 20.32 -1.98 0.12
CA ILE A 270 21.61 -1.35 0.39
C ILE A 270 22.30 -2.09 1.54
N GLU A 271 23.45 -2.70 1.25
CA GLU A 271 24.31 -3.29 2.26
C GLU A 271 25.00 -2.22 3.11
N ASP A 272 25.15 -2.48 4.41
CA ASP A 272 25.70 -1.52 5.38
C ASP A 272 27.10 -1.01 5.00
N GLN A 273 27.92 -1.84 4.34
CA GLN A 273 29.26 -1.46 3.89
C GLN A 273 29.27 -0.30 2.87
N TYR A 274 28.20 -0.15 2.08
CA TYR A 274 28.08 0.91 1.08
C TYR A 274 27.33 2.15 1.60
N ARG A 275 26.92 2.15 2.87
CA ARG A 275 26.14 3.25 3.48
C ARG A 275 26.84 4.61 3.35
N VAL A 276 28.17 4.62 3.41
CA VAL A 276 29.00 5.83 3.29
C VAL A 276 29.01 6.34 1.84
N ASP A 277 29.12 5.46 0.84
CA ASP A 277 29.06 5.85 -0.58
C ASP A 277 27.74 6.55 -0.91
N TRP A 278 26.63 6.01 -0.40
CA TRP A 278 25.31 6.62 -0.55
C TRP A 278 25.23 8.01 0.13
N SER A 279 25.76 8.15 1.35
CA SER A 279 25.86 9.47 2.00
C SER A 279 26.66 10.46 1.17
N ASN A 280 27.76 10.02 0.55
CA ASN A 280 28.63 10.88 -0.25
C ASN A 280 27.91 11.39 -1.51
N ILE A 281 27.12 10.57 -2.19
CA ILE A 281 26.31 11.01 -3.34
C ILE A 281 25.25 12.01 -2.91
N LEU A 282 24.54 11.76 -1.80
CA LEU A 282 23.55 12.70 -1.27
C LEU A 282 24.20 14.04 -0.91
N GLY A 283 25.39 14.01 -0.27
CA GLY A 283 26.17 15.20 0.05
C GLY A 283 26.65 15.95 -1.19
N LYS A 284 27.19 15.25 -2.19
CA LYS A 284 27.65 15.82 -3.47
C LYS A 284 26.54 16.62 -4.16
N HIS A 285 25.32 16.11 -4.14
CA HIS A 285 24.17 16.70 -4.82
C HIS A 285 23.27 17.55 -3.92
N ASN A 286 23.67 17.78 -2.66
CA ASN A 286 22.91 18.52 -1.66
C ASN A 286 21.45 18.02 -1.51
N ILE A 287 21.28 16.70 -1.42
CA ILE A 287 19.97 16.05 -1.30
C ILE A 287 19.60 15.90 0.18
N ASN A 288 18.54 16.60 0.61
CA ASN A 288 17.93 16.39 1.91
C ASN A 288 16.99 15.17 1.90
N VAL A 289 17.02 14.36 2.95
CA VAL A 289 16.20 13.14 3.11
C VAL A 289 15.55 13.07 4.50
N ARG A 290 15.19 14.23 5.05
CA ARG A 290 14.59 14.38 6.40
C ARG A 290 13.38 15.30 6.38
N HIS A 291 12.56 15.21 5.34
CA HIS A 291 11.30 15.94 5.25
C HIS A 291 10.30 15.38 6.28
N ALA A 292 9.37 16.22 6.71
CA ALA A 292 8.34 15.78 7.64
C ALA A 292 7.37 14.81 6.94
N ALA A 293 6.83 13.84 7.69
CA ALA A 293 5.97 12.79 7.13
C ALA A 293 4.71 13.35 6.44
N ASN A 294 4.19 14.47 6.95
CA ASN A 294 3.05 15.19 6.37
C ASN A 294 3.34 15.69 4.95
N GLU A 295 4.60 15.90 4.55
CA GLU A 295 4.97 16.34 3.19
C GLU A 295 4.87 15.20 2.15
N LEU A 296 5.00 13.96 2.61
CA LEU A 296 5.09 12.76 1.75
C LEU A 296 3.72 12.23 1.34
N ALA A 297 2.66 12.55 2.10
CA ALA A 297 1.32 12.01 1.93
C ALA A 297 0.41 12.86 1.03
N TRP A 298 0.96 13.39 -0.07
CA TRP A 298 0.23 14.25 -1.01
C TRP A 298 0.25 13.69 -2.42
N GLN A 299 -0.91 13.70 -3.07
CA GLN A 299 -1.01 13.46 -4.49
C GLN A 299 -1.51 14.71 -5.23
N THR A 300 -0.82 15.05 -6.30
CA THR A 300 -1.14 16.15 -7.21
C THR A 300 -1.10 15.63 -8.64
N GLU A 301 -1.80 16.31 -9.55
CA GLU A 301 -1.77 15.94 -10.97
C GLU A 301 -0.36 16.09 -11.56
N ASP A 302 -0.01 15.25 -12.53
CA ASP A 302 1.27 15.33 -13.23
C ASP A 302 1.33 16.62 -14.11
N HIS A 303 2.52 17.22 -14.22
CA HIS A 303 2.78 18.47 -14.96
C HIS A 303 1.86 19.64 -14.57
N ASN A 304 1.56 19.79 -13.28
CA ASN A 304 0.64 20.81 -12.78
C ASN A 304 1.25 21.69 -11.69
N GLU A 305 1.61 22.92 -12.05
CA GLU A 305 2.20 23.88 -11.12
C GLU A 305 1.18 24.44 -10.11
N ASP A 306 -0.09 24.57 -10.49
CA ASP A 306 -1.14 25.07 -9.59
C ASP A 306 -1.33 24.14 -8.38
N GLY A 307 -1.36 22.82 -8.64
CA GLY A 307 -1.49 21.81 -7.60
C GLY A 307 -0.29 21.79 -6.66
N ALA A 308 0.93 21.84 -7.21
CA ALA A 308 2.16 21.89 -6.43
C ALA A 308 2.29 23.18 -5.59
N SER A 309 1.91 24.33 -6.16
CA SER A 309 1.88 25.61 -5.42
C SER A 309 0.90 25.55 -4.24
N LEU A 310 -0.33 25.05 -4.46
CA LEU A 310 -1.29 24.90 -3.37
C LEU A 310 -0.81 23.92 -2.30
N LYS A 311 -0.23 22.77 -2.70
CA LYS A 311 0.38 21.81 -1.76
C LYS A 311 1.39 22.50 -0.85
N ASN A 312 2.32 23.26 -1.41
CA ASN A 312 3.39 23.93 -0.65
C ASN A 312 2.82 24.97 0.33
N ASP A 313 1.82 25.76 -0.08
CA ASP A 313 1.14 26.72 0.79
C ASP A 313 0.47 26.02 1.98
N LEU A 314 -0.17 24.87 1.74
CA LEU A 314 -0.87 24.09 2.76
C LEU A 314 0.12 23.41 3.72
N ILE A 315 1.20 22.83 3.22
CA ILE A 315 2.27 22.25 4.05
C ILE A 315 2.87 23.31 4.97
N HIS A 316 3.17 24.50 4.44
CA HIS A 316 3.70 25.59 5.25
C HIS A 316 2.74 26.00 6.38
N TYR A 317 1.44 26.01 6.10
CA TYR A 317 0.43 26.24 7.15
C TYR A 317 0.42 25.11 8.18
N PHE A 318 0.48 23.85 7.75
CA PHE A 318 0.46 22.67 8.63
C PHE A 318 1.64 22.67 9.58
N ASP A 319 2.84 22.98 9.08
CA ASP A 319 4.06 23.05 9.86
C ASP A 319 4.00 24.21 10.87
N LYS A 320 3.49 25.37 10.45
CA LYS A 320 3.33 26.54 11.33
C LYS A 320 2.37 26.28 12.50
N HIS A 321 1.36 25.44 12.31
CA HIS A 321 0.33 25.15 13.31
C HIS A 321 0.49 23.78 13.98
N ASP A 322 1.62 23.10 13.76
CA ASP A 322 1.95 21.77 14.32
C ASP A 322 0.81 20.75 14.16
N MET A 323 0.30 20.65 12.94
CA MET A 323 -0.88 19.84 12.65
C MET A 323 -0.56 18.34 12.60
N ARG A 324 -1.28 17.54 13.40
CA ARG A 324 -1.22 16.07 13.33
C ARG A 324 -2.07 15.52 12.18
N THR A 325 -1.41 15.04 11.12
CA THR A 325 -2.04 14.48 9.92
C THR A 325 -1.83 12.96 9.75
N PHE A 326 -1.23 12.30 10.74
CA PHE A 326 -0.93 10.86 10.68
C PHE A 326 -2.18 10.01 10.40
N GLY A 327 -2.10 9.13 9.40
CA GLY A 327 -3.23 8.31 8.93
C GLY A 327 -4.11 9.01 7.89
N LEU A 328 -3.76 10.22 7.45
CA LEU A 328 -4.40 10.92 6.34
C LEU A 328 -3.45 11.06 5.15
N CYS A 329 -4.01 11.12 3.95
CA CYS A 329 -3.32 11.59 2.76
C CYS A 329 -4.22 12.56 1.99
N PHE A 330 -3.59 13.47 1.27
CA PHE A 330 -4.25 14.62 0.66
C PHE A 330 -4.13 14.57 -0.86
N GLY A 331 -5.25 14.71 -1.55
CA GLY A 331 -5.27 14.84 -3.01
C GLY A 331 -5.67 16.25 -3.42
N ILE A 332 -4.90 16.88 -4.32
CA ILE A 332 -5.28 18.16 -4.93
C ILE A 332 -5.70 17.93 -6.38
N GLN A 333 -6.98 18.12 -6.65
CA GLN A 333 -7.57 18.03 -7.97
C GLN A 333 -7.84 19.43 -8.51
N THR A 334 -7.13 19.83 -9.56
CA THR A 334 -7.36 21.14 -10.20
C THR A 334 -8.10 21.07 -11.53
N LYS A 335 -8.15 19.88 -12.15
CA LYS A 335 -8.84 19.60 -13.41
C LYS A 335 -10.09 18.74 -13.15
N ALA A 336 -11.22 19.11 -13.73
CA ALA A 336 -12.50 18.44 -13.44
C ALA A 336 -12.53 16.93 -13.78
N LYS A 337 -11.73 16.47 -14.74
CA LYS A 337 -11.70 15.08 -15.23
C LYS A 337 -10.44 14.30 -14.83
N SER A 338 -9.55 14.88 -14.01
CA SER A 338 -8.39 14.17 -13.51
C SER A 338 -8.79 13.25 -12.34
N GLU A 339 -7.97 12.23 -12.11
CA GLU A 339 -8.11 11.33 -10.97
C GLU A 339 -7.02 11.64 -9.97
N VAL A 340 -7.41 11.90 -8.73
CA VAL A 340 -6.48 12.11 -7.62
C VAL A 340 -6.94 11.26 -6.44
N PHE A 341 -5.99 10.55 -5.86
CA PHE A 341 -6.08 9.69 -4.69
C PHE A 341 -5.77 10.50 -3.43
N GLY A 342 -6.54 10.22 -2.38
CA GLY A 342 -6.41 10.90 -1.10
C GLY A 342 -7.60 10.59 -0.21
N SER A 343 -7.38 10.53 1.10
CA SER A 343 -8.47 10.40 2.06
C SER A 343 -9.14 11.75 2.32
N VAL A 344 -8.43 12.84 2.04
CA VAL A 344 -8.96 14.20 1.96
C VAL A 344 -8.66 14.75 0.57
N LEU A 345 -9.68 15.27 -0.12
CA LEU A 345 -9.57 15.78 -1.48
C LEU A 345 -9.92 17.27 -1.53
N ILE A 346 -9.01 18.05 -2.10
CA ILE A 346 -9.18 19.48 -2.35
C ILE A 346 -9.44 19.66 -3.85
N LYS A 347 -10.67 20.03 -4.22
CA LYS A 347 -11.10 20.18 -5.61
C LYS A 347 -11.24 21.64 -5.99
N LYS A 348 -10.41 22.11 -6.91
CA LYS A 348 -10.54 23.45 -7.52
C LYS A 348 -11.70 23.44 -8.50
N ARG A 349 -12.54 24.48 -8.44
CA ARG A 349 -13.61 24.72 -9.40
C ARG A 349 -13.65 26.20 -9.81
N PRO A 350 -14.04 26.51 -11.05
CA PRO A 350 -14.31 27.88 -11.44
C PRO A 350 -15.54 28.41 -10.68
N LEU A 351 -15.47 29.65 -10.19
CA LEU A 351 -16.58 30.31 -9.51
C LEU A 351 -17.56 30.92 -10.51
N LEU A 352 -17.03 31.55 -11.56
CA LEU A 352 -17.79 32.11 -12.66
C LEU A 352 -17.23 31.59 -13.98
N GLN A 353 -18.11 31.14 -14.86
CA GLN A 353 -17.76 30.72 -16.22
C GLN A 353 -18.60 31.53 -17.20
N MET A 354 -17.95 32.43 -17.95
CA MET A 354 -18.57 33.20 -19.04
C MET A 354 -17.95 32.75 -20.36
N GLY A 355 -18.61 31.82 -21.05
CA GLY A 355 -18.06 31.19 -22.24
C GLY A 355 -16.80 30.36 -21.92
N GLU A 356 -15.69 30.64 -22.61
CA GLU A 356 -14.40 29.98 -22.40
C GLU A 356 -13.54 30.63 -21.31
N LEU A 357 -13.92 31.82 -20.80
CA LEU A 357 -13.19 32.47 -19.71
C LEU A 357 -13.71 32.01 -18.34
N THR A 358 -12.83 31.35 -17.58
CA THR A 358 -13.01 31.04 -16.16
C THR A 358 -12.35 32.11 -15.31
N MET A 359 -13.15 32.85 -14.54
CA MET A 359 -12.67 33.90 -13.64
C MET A 359 -12.97 33.51 -12.19
N PHE A 360 -11.97 33.69 -11.33
CA PHE A 360 -11.99 33.33 -9.91
C PHE A 360 -12.17 31.82 -9.66
N HIS A 361 -11.35 31.28 -8.79
CA HIS A 361 -11.43 29.86 -8.42
C HIS A 361 -11.77 29.73 -6.95
N VAL A 362 -12.59 28.74 -6.66
CA VAL A 362 -12.89 28.31 -5.29
C VAL A 362 -12.59 26.83 -5.16
N TYR A 363 -12.52 26.38 -3.91
CA TYR A 363 -12.12 25.04 -3.54
C TYR A 363 -13.22 24.38 -2.73
N ASP A 364 -13.51 23.15 -3.07
CA ASP A 364 -14.38 22.28 -2.30
C ASP A 364 -13.51 21.22 -1.62
N ILE A 365 -13.79 20.92 -0.34
CA ILE A 365 -13.08 19.89 0.43
C ILE A 365 -14.01 18.69 0.58
N TYR A 366 -13.52 17.53 0.21
CA TYR A 366 -14.15 16.24 0.41
C TYR A 366 -13.25 15.36 1.28
N TYR A 367 -13.84 14.33 1.88
CA TYR A 367 -13.09 13.22 2.48
C TYR A 367 -13.76 11.91 2.10
N THR A 368 -12.99 10.83 2.12
CA THR A 368 -13.55 9.50 1.85
C THR A 368 -14.20 8.91 3.10
N GLU A 369 -15.14 7.99 2.90
CA GLU A 369 -15.74 7.25 4.01
C GLU A 369 -14.66 6.58 4.87
N ASN A 370 -14.80 6.75 6.20
CA ASN A 370 -13.82 6.33 7.21
C ASN A 370 -12.39 6.86 6.98
N PHE A 371 -12.21 7.90 6.17
CA PHE A 371 -10.91 8.42 5.75
C PHE A 371 -10.00 7.34 5.13
N ASN A 372 -10.59 6.27 4.58
CA ASN A 372 -9.84 5.29 3.80
C ASN A 372 -9.77 5.78 2.34
N PRO A 373 -8.59 6.10 1.79
CA PRO A 373 -8.48 6.64 0.43
C PRO A 373 -8.80 5.61 -0.66
N ASN A 374 -8.86 4.32 -0.32
CA ASN A 374 -9.38 3.28 -1.21
C ASN A 374 -10.92 3.20 -1.18
N SER A 375 -11.59 3.90 -0.26
CA SER A 375 -13.04 4.05 -0.34
C SER A 375 -13.44 4.95 -1.51
N ARG A 376 -14.52 4.55 -2.19
CA ARG A 376 -15.06 5.25 -3.35
C ARG A 376 -16.13 6.28 -2.99
N THR A 377 -16.60 6.25 -1.74
CA THR A 377 -17.63 7.17 -1.24
C THR A 377 -16.96 8.46 -0.77
N GLN A 378 -17.26 9.57 -1.46
CA GLN A 378 -16.75 10.90 -1.10
C GLN A 378 -17.84 11.72 -0.42
N LEU A 379 -17.53 12.20 0.77
CA LEU A 379 -18.39 13.04 1.59
C LEU A 379 -17.92 14.49 1.49
N LEU A 380 -18.84 15.39 1.15
CA LEU A 380 -18.56 16.83 1.12
C LEU A 380 -18.35 17.33 2.55
N PHE A 381 -17.23 18.02 2.80
CA PHE A 381 -16.96 18.69 4.06
C PHE A 381 -17.27 20.19 3.97
N GLU A 382 -16.70 20.86 2.98
CA GLU A 382 -16.85 22.31 2.78
C GLU A 382 -16.92 22.63 1.29
N LYS A 383 -17.68 23.67 0.92
CA LYS A 383 -17.92 24.04 -0.48
C LYS A 383 -17.67 25.53 -0.70
N GLY A 384 -16.98 25.88 -1.78
CA GLY A 384 -16.82 27.25 -2.25
C GLY A 384 -15.83 28.10 -1.46
N LEU A 385 -14.76 27.49 -0.95
CA LEU A 385 -13.73 28.19 -0.21
C LEU A 385 -12.82 28.99 -1.13
N TYR A 386 -12.50 30.23 -0.76
CA TYR A 386 -11.34 30.91 -1.32
C TYR A 386 -10.04 30.24 -0.86
N LYS A 387 -8.96 30.35 -1.66
CA LYS A 387 -7.66 29.71 -1.41
C LYS A 387 -7.16 29.91 0.04
N ILE A 388 -7.28 31.13 0.55
CA ILE A 388 -6.83 31.52 1.91
C ILE A 388 -7.55 30.79 3.04
N HIS A 389 -8.76 30.27 2.80
CA HIS A 389 -9.58 29.59 3.82
C HIS A 389 -9.38 28.07 3.81
N VAL A 390 -8.74 27.50 2.78
CA VAL A 390 -8.60 26.05 2.62
C VAL A 390 -7.85 25.44 3.80
N ALA A 391 -6.71 26.02 4.19
CA ALA A 391 -5.85 25.46 5.23
C ALA A 391 -6.55 25.35 6.60
N ALA A 392 -7.25 26.43 7.01
CA ALA A 392 -7.99 26.45 8.27
C ALA A 392 -9.14 25.41 8.31
N GLN A 393 -9.78 25.14 7.16
CA GLN A 393 -10.81 24.10 7.10
C GLN A 393 -10.22 22.70 7.11
N LEU A 394 -9.07 22.48 6.45
CA LEU A 394 -8.34 21.23 6.56
C LEU A 394 -7.90 20.93 8.00
N GLU A 395 -7.50 21.96 8.76
CA GLU A 395 -7.19 21.80 10.18
C GLU A 395 -8.37 21.25 10.97
N LYS A 396 -9.57 21.84 10.80
CA LYS A 396 -10.79 21.34 11.45
C LYS A 396 -11.10 19.89 11.08
N LEU A 397 -10.92 19.54 9.81
CA LEU A 397 -11.14 18.19 9.33
C LEU A 397 -10.12 17.19 9.92
N CYS A 398 -8.84 17.56 10.02
CA CYS A 398 -7.81 16.75 10.68
C CYS A 398 -8.12 16.55 12.17
N ARG A 399 -8.54 17.60 12.87
CA ARG A 399 -8.98 17.51 14.28
C ARG A 399 -10.19 16.57 14.43
N ARG A 400 -11.16 16.64 13.52
CA ARG A 400 -12.32 15.73 13.49
C ARG A 400 -11.88 14.28 13.33
N PHE A 401 -11.01 13.98 12.36
CA PHE A 401 -10.46 12.65 12.16
C PHE A 401 -9.75 12.11 13.41
N ASN A 402 -8.82 12.90 13.97
CA ASN A 402 -8.07 12.50 15.16
C ASN A 402 -8.97 12.23 16.37
N ASN A 403 -10.00 13.06 16.57
CA ASN A 403 -10.97 12.87 17.65
C ASN A 403 -11.84 11.62 17.44
N GLN A 404 -12.21 11.30 16.19
CA GLN A 404 -12.95 10.08 15.86
C GLN A 404 -12.10 8.84 16.15
N ARG A 405 -10.87 8.78 15.63
CA ARG A 405 -9.95 7.66 15.83
C ARG A 405 -9.61 7.44 17.32
N SER A 406 -9.44 8.52 18.08
CA SER A 406 -9.22 8.44 19.53
C SER A 406 -10.41 7.78 20.26
N ARG A 407 -11.65 8.14 19.90
CA ARG A 407 -12.85 7.53 20.48
C ARG A 407 -13.01 6.06 20.11
N GLU A 408 -12.71 5.70 18.87
CA GLU A 408 -12.74 4.30 18.40
C GLU A 408 -11.71 3.45 19.16
N ASN A 409 -10.46 3.92 19.25
CA ASN A 409 -9.43 3.25 20.03
C ASN A 409 -9.81 3.13 21.52
N PHE A 410 -10.43 4.17 22.11
CA PHE A 410 -10.89 4.12 23.50
C PHE A 410 -12.02 3.09 23.68
N LYS A 411 -12.95 3.00 22.72
CA LYS A 411 -14.02 1.98 22.73
C LYS A 411 -13.46 0.57 22.68
N VAL A 412 -12.50 0.30 21.79
CA VAL A 412 -11.84 -1.00 21.67
C VAL A 412 -11.10 -1.34 22.97
N ALA A 413 -10.31 -0.39 23.50
CA ALA A 413 -9.62 -0.61 24.77
C ALA A 413 -10.58 -0.85 25.95
N SER A 414 -11.73 -0.17 25.99
CA SER A 414 -12.76 -0.45 27.01
C SER A 414 -13.45 -1.80 26.80
N GLN A 415 -13.64 -2.25 25.56
CA GLN A 415 -14.22 -3.56 25.24
C GLN A 415 -13.25 -4.70 25.53
N GLU A 416 -11.96 -4.55 25.23
CA GLU A 416 -10.91 -5.51 25.61
C GLU A 416 -10.70 -5.57 27.12
N ALA A 417 -10.97 -4.48 27.84
CA ALA A 417 -10.99 -4.46 29.31
C ALA A 417 -12.29 -5.03 29.91
N GLU A 418 -13.38 -5.03 29.15
CA GLU A 418 -14.70 -5.56 29.54
C GLU A 418 -14.97 -6.98 29.06
N GLU A 419 -14.18 -7.54 28.13
CA GLU A 419 -14.16 -8.98 27.93
C GLU A 419 -13.58 -9.61 29.21
N PRO A 420 -14.40 -10.28 30.05
CA PRO A 420 -13.79 -11.15 31.02
C PRO A 420 -13.06 -12.17 30.15
N LYS A 421 -11.73 -12.18 30.23
CA LYS A 421 -11.02 -13.44 30.01
C LYS A 421 -11.74 -14.40 30.93
N MET A 422 -12.65 -15.22 30.38
CA MET A 422 -12.93 -16.53 30.94
C MET A 422 -11.57 -17.22 30.84
N ALA A 423 -10.71 -16.92 31.81
CA ALA A 423 -9.84 -17.93 32.35
C ALA A 423 -10.81 -19.07 32.61
N ILE A 424 -10.75 -20.08 31.75
CA ILE A 424 -11.26 -21.38 32.13
C ILE A 424 -10.46 -21.68 33.38
N LYS A 425 -11.07 -21.41 34.54
CA LYS A 425 -10.61 -21.93 35.81
C LYS A 425 -10.87 -23.42 35.64
N ILE A 426 -9.90 -24.14 35.10
CA ILE A 426 -9.88 -25.59 35.20
C ILE A 426 -9.67 -25.82 36.70
N ILE A 427 -10.76 -25.96 37.43
CA ILE A 427 -10.72 -26.37 38.82
C ILE A 427 -10.50 -27.88 38.74
N ASP A 428 -9.25 -28.31 38.76
CA ASP A 428 -8.95 -29.73 38.97
C ASP A 428 -9.40 -30.09 40.38
N LEU A 429 -10.47 -30.89 40.47
CA LEU A 429 -11.02 -31.36 41.72
C LEU A 429 -10.08 -32.44 42.29
N ILE A 430 -9.23 -32.06 43.23
CA ILE A 430 -8.31 -32.97 43.92
C ILE A 430 -8.91 -33.40 45.27
N TYR A 431 -8.40 -34.48 45.85
CA TYR A 431 -8.93 -34.99 47.12
C TYR A 431 -7.83 -35.08 48.17
N GLN A 432 -8.03 -34.42 49.31
CA GLN A 432 -7.06 -34.36 50.39
C GLN A 432 -7.51 -35.23 51.57
N CYS A 433 -6.59 -36.02 52.11
CA CYS A 433 -6.80 -36.74 53.35
C CYS A 433 -6.84 -35.75 54.53
N PRO A 434 -7.90 -35.73 55.35
CA PRO A 434 -7.97 -34.82 56.50
C PRO A 434 -6.97 -35.19 57.61
N ASP A 435 -6.55 -36.45 57.69
CA ASP A 435 -5.71 -36.95 58.79
C ASP A 435 -4.22 -36.63 58.61
N CYS A 436 -3.72 -36.70 57.37
CA CYS A 436 -2.30 -36.51 57.07
C CYS A 436 -2.02 -35.47 55.97
N LEU A 437 -3.07 -34.86 55.41
CA LEU A 437 -3.02 -33.81 54.39
C LEU A 437 -2.43 -34.24 53.04
N THR A 438 -2.24 -35.54 52.80
CA THR A 438 -1.84 -36.07 51.49
C THR A 438 -2.93 -35.82 50.46
N VAL A 439 -2.53 -35.36 49.28
CA VAL A 439 -3.43 -35.03 48.17
C VAL A 439 -3.35 -36.12 47.10
N TYR A 440 -4.52 -36.62 46.69
CA TYR A 440 -4.70 -37.35 45.45
C TYR A 440 -5.01 -36.36 44.32
N ASP A 441 -4.15 -36.31 43.32
CA ASP A 441 -4.35 -35.54 42.09
C ASP A 441 -4.53 -36.53 40.91
N PRO A 442 -5.71 -36.52 40.24
CA PRO A 442 -5.97 -37.37 39.08
C PRO A 442 -4.90 -37.27 37.99
N GLU A 443 -4.24 -36.12 37.82
CA GLU A 443 -3.19 -35.92 36.82
C GLU A 443 -2.01 -36.89 37.03
N TYR A 444 -1.68 -37.19 38.29
CA TYR A 444 -0.54 -38.04 38.66
C TYR A 444 -0.96 -39.46 39.05
N GLY A 445 -2.21 -39.67 39.47
CA GLY A 445 -2.67 -40.94 40.01
C GLY A 445 -1.99 -41.30 41.33
N ASP A 446 -1.88 -42.60 41.63
CA ASP A 446 -1.16 -43.11 42.80
C ASP A 446 -0.39 -44.40 42.45
N ALA A 447 0.91 -44.24 42.17
CA ALA A 447 1.79 -45.34 41.81
C ALA A 447 1.98 -46.37 42.94
N THR A 448 1.79 -45.97 44.20
CA THR A 448 1.98 -46.90 45.35
C THR A 448 0.87 -47.94 45.43
N GLN A 449 -0.31 -47.61 44.89
CA GLN A 449 -1.49 -48.47 44.83
C GLN A 449 -1.85 -48.87 43.39
N ASN A 450 -0.93 -48.69 42.43
CA ASN A 450 -1.11 -48.99 41.00
C ASN A 450 -2.30 -48.25 40.34
N ILE A 451 -2.58 -47.03 40.76
CA ILE A 451 -3.56 -46.16 40.12
C ILE A 451 -2.86 -45.32 39.04
N ALA A 452 -3.32 -45.44 37.80
CA ALA A 452 -2.71 -44.77 36.66
C ALA A 452 -3.00 -43.25 36.64
N PRO A 453 -2.08 -42.43 36.11
CA PRO A 453 -2.34 -41.03 35.75
C PRO A 453 -3.61 -40.89 34.90
N GLY A 454 -4.41 -39.86 35.18
CA GLY A 454 -5.69 -39.56 34.55
C GLY A 454 -6.90 -40.26 35.19
N THR A 455 -6.72 -41.06 36.25
CA THR A 455 -7.84 -41.74 36.93
C THR A 455 -8.56 -40.77 37.86
N THR A 456 -9.86 -40.54 37.66
CA THR A 456 -10.62 -39.63 38.53
C THR A 456 -10.81 -40.24 39.93
N PHE A 457 -11.06 -39.41 40.95
CA PHE A 457 -11.26 -39.92 42.31
C PHE A 457 -12.48 -40.84 42.40
N ASP A 458 -13.53 -40.58 41.62
CA ASP A 458 -14.73 -41.42 41.57
C ASP A 458 -14.41 -42.83 41.02
N ASP A 459 -13.52 -42.90 40.03
CA ASP A 459 -13.08 -44.17 39.41
C ASP A 459 -12.09 -44.98 40.26
N LEU A 460 -11.64 -44.45 41.41
CA LEU A 460 -10.80 -45.21 42.33
C LEU A 460 -11.56 -46.43 42.89
N PRO A 461 -10.90 -47.59 43.10
CA PRO A 461 -11.51 -48.73 43.78
C PRO A 461 -12.05 -48.35 45.17
N GLU A 462 -13.13 -49.01 45.63
CA GLU A 462 -13.65 -48.80 47.00
C GLU A 462 -12.62 -49.14 48.09
N THR A 463 -11.64 -49.98 47.75
CA THR A 463 -10.52 -50.38 48.60
C THR A 463 -9.38 -49.36 48.62
N TYR A 464 -9.49 -48.24 47.90
CA TYR A 464 -8.46 -47.20 47.92
C TYR A 464 -8.35 -46.56 49.31
N CYS A 465 -7.12 -46.39 49.77
CA CYS A 465 -6.80 -45.69 51.01
C CYS A 465 -5.76 -44.60 50.74
N CYS A 466 -5.60 -43.65 51.66
CA CYS A 466 -4.53 -42.66 51.56
C CYS A 466 -3.16 -43.34 51.65
N ALA A 467 -2.28 -43.12 50.67
CA ALA A 467 -0.95 -43.74 50.60
C ALA A 467 -0.03 -43.48 51.81
N LEU A 468 -0.33 -42.47 52.63
CA LEU A 468 0.51 -42.09 53.78
C LEU A 468 -0.02 -42.61 55.12
N CYS A 469 -1.34 -42.69 55.31
CA CYS A 469 -1.94 -42.99 56.62
C CYS A 469 -3.05 -44.05 56.59
N ASP A 470 -3.30 -44.65 55.43
CA ASP A 470 -4.31 -45.70 55.21
C ASP A 470 -5.76 -45.29 55.51
N ALA A 471 -6.04 -43.99 55.62
CA ALA A 471 -7.40 -43.48 55.73
C ALA A 471 -8.22 -43.85 54.48
N GLY A 472 -9.40 -44.45 54.66
CA GLY A 472 -10.19 -44.96 53.53
C GLY A 472 -10.73 -43.87 52.60
N LYS A 473 -10.99 -44.23 51.33
CA LYS A 473 -11.54 -43.33 50.29
C LYS A 473 -12.71 -42.46 50.78
N ALA A 474 -13.59 -43.01 51.61
CA ALA A 474 -14.81 -42.34 52.09
C ALA A 474 -14.57 -41.10 52.97
N VAL A 475 -13.40 -40.96 53.60
CA VAL A 475 -13.10 -39.81 54.48
C VAL A 475 -12.28 -38.72 53.77
N MET A 476 -11.89 -38.92 52.52
CA MET A 476 -11.14 -37.94 51.73
C MET A 476 -12.03 -36.76 51.35
N ILE A 477 -11.49 -35.55 51.42
CA ILE A 477 -12.26 -34.31 51.21
C ILE A 477 -11.83 -33.65 49.90
N ALA A 478 -12.80 -33.35 49.03
CA ALA A 478 -12.56 -32.60 47.80
C ALA A 478 -12.01 -31.20 48.11
N THR A 479 -10.94 -30.81 47.44
CA THR A 479 -10.23 -29.53 47.63
C THR A 479 -9.86 -28.93 46.27
N GLU A 480 -9.71 -27.60 46.21
CA GLU A 480 -9.28 -26.90 45.00
C GLU A 480 -7.78 -26.57 45.09
N LEU A 481 -6.98 -26.93 44.07
CA LEU A 481 -5.59 -26.49 43.96
C LEU A 481 -5.47 -25.31 42.98
N ASN A 482 -5.02 -24.15 43.44
CA ASN A 482 -4.64 -23.04 42.53
C ASN A 482 -3.24 -23.33 41.94
N LYS A 483 -3.17 -23.97 40.76
CA LYS A 483 -1.91 -24.08 40.01
C LYS A 483 -1.59 -22.74 39.31
N PRO A 484 -0.42 -22.11 39.51
CA PRO A 484 0.00 -21.00 38.67
C PRO A 484 0.30 -21.51 37.26
N ALA A 485 -0.12 -20.77 36.23
CA ALA A 485 0.09 -21.13 34.84
C ALA A 485 1.59 -21.37 34.56
N LEU A 486 1.94 -22.59 34.14
CA LEU A 486 3.26 -22.90 33.62
C LEU A 486 3.49 -22.01 32.39
N SER A 487 4.54 -21.21 32.42
CA SER A 487 5.02 -20.51 31.24
C SER A 487 5.68 -21.56 30.35
N GLU A 488 5.10 -21.80 29.18
CA GLU A 488 5.78 -22.53 28.12
C GLU A 488 7.06 -21.76 27.75
N SER A 489 8.16 -22.50 27.64
CA SER A 489 9.52 -21.99 27.37
C SER A 489 9.94 -22.32 25.94
#